data_AF-W5W1F3-F1
#
_entry.id   AF-W5W1F3-F1
#
_cell.length_a   1.000
_cell.length_b   1.000
_cell.length_c   1.000
_cell.angle_alpha   90.00
_cell.angle_beta   90.00
_cell.angle_gamma   90.00
#
_symmetry.space_group_name_H-M   'P 1'
#
loop_
_entity.id
_entity.type
_entity.pdbx_description
1 polymer ?
#
loop_
_entity_poly.entity_id
_entity_poly.type
_entity_poly.pdbx_seq_one_letter_code
_entity_poly.pdbx_strand_id
1 'polypeptide(L)'
;NNQGMGEVEYAKRHDFWVPPAFLKLFDGPATTIKDLWRVLGRPVVDGGFIVGTIVKPKLGLRPQPFARACYEFWLGGDFIKNDEPQGNQLFAPLKETIPLVADAMKRAQDDTGEAKLFSANITADDHYEMLARGEFILEAFGENADHVAFLVDGYVAGPAAVTTARRRFPDQYLHYHRAG
;
A
#
# COMPACT_ATOMS: atom_id res chain seq x y z
N ASN A 1 -8.53 28.05 10.26
CA ASN A 1 -8.71 29.38 9.61
C ASN A 1 -10.14 29.55 9.09
N ASN A 2 -10.50 29.34 7.83
CA ASN A 2 -11.90 29.56 7.38
C ASN A 2 -12.94 28.57 7.96
N GLN A 3 -12.56 27.32 8.24
CA GLN A 3 -13.43 26.29 8.84
C GLN A 3 -13.81 26.54 10.31
N GLY A 4 -13.21 27.54 10.96
CA GLY A 4 -13.46 27.87 12.38
C GLY A 4 -14.00 29.29 12.58
N MET A 5 -14.57 29.90 11.54
CA MET A 5 -15.14 31.25 11.61
C MET A 5 -16.43 31.22 12.44
N GLY A 6 -16.48 31.96 13.55
CA GLY A 6 -17.64 31.98 14.46
C GLY A 6 -18.93 32.56 13.86
N GLU A 7 -18.80 33.32 12.76
CA GLU A 7 -19.91 33.91 11.99
C GLU A 7 -20.46 32.96 10.90
N VAL A 8 -19.82 31.82 10.65
CA VAL A 8 -20.20 30.88 9.58
C VAL A 8 -20.64 29.56 10.21
N GLU A 9 -21.91 29.18 10.01
CA GLU A 9 -22.46 27.93 10.55
C GLU A 9 -21.71 26.70 10.03
N TYR A 10 -21.50 26.62 8.70
CA TYR A 10 -20.69 25.58 8.06
C TYR A 10 -20.22 26.03 6.68
N ALA A 11 -19.11 25.43 6.21
CA ALA A 11 -18.64 25.59 4.84
C ALA A 11 -17.96 24.30 4.36
N LYS A 12 -18.41 23.70 3.25
CA LYS A 12 -17.82 22.49 2.69
C LYS A 12 -17.44 22.71 1.23
N ARG A 13 -16.19 22.39 0.87
CA ARG A 13 -15.73 22.47 -0.52
C ARG A 13 -16.27 21.27 -1.32
N HIS A 14 -16.97 21.54 -2.41
CA HIS A 14 -17.52 20.52 -3.30
C HIS A 14 -16.63 20.23 -4.51
N ASP A 15 -15.94 21.25 -5.02
CA ASP A 15 -15.10 21.14 -6.21
C ASP A 15 -13.96 22.17 -6.18
N PHE A 16 -12.95 21.98 -7.02
CA PHE A 16 -11.87 22.93 -7.27
C PHE A 16 -11.28 22.73 -8.67
N TRP A 17 -10.84 23.82 -9.31
CA TRP A 17 -10.15 23.77 -10.60
C TRP A 17 -8.70 24.24 -10.47
N VAL A 18 -7.79 23.57 -11.18
CA VAL A 18 -6.35 23.82 -11.15
C VAL A 18 -5.89 24.19 -12.56
N PRO A 19 -5.42 25.44 -12.82
CA PRO A 19 -4.95 25.84 -14.15
C PRO A 19 -3.71 25.05 -14.57
N PRO A 20 -3.46 24.87 -15.89
CA PRO A 20 -2.30 24.11 -16.38
C PRO A 20 -0.95 24.59 -15.81
N ALA A 21 -0.79 25.90 -15.61
CA ALA A 21 0.42 26.48 -15.05
C ALA A 21 0.70 26.04 -13.60
N PHE A 22 -0.34 25.76 -12.82
CA PHE A 22 -0.22 25.27 -11.44
C PHE A 22 -0.23 23.73 -11.39
N LEU A 23 -1.07 23.08 -12.21
CA LEU A 23 -1.19 21.61 -12.27
C LEU A 23 0.16 20.92 -12.54
N LYS A 24 0.95 21.47 -13.47
CA LYS A 24 2.27 20.92 -13.84
C LYS A 24 3.33 20.99 -12.73
N LEU A 25 3.06 21.69 -11.63
CA LEU A 25 3.99 21.81 -10.49
C LEU A 25 3.81 20.70 -9.45
N PHE A 26 2.76 19.88 -9.58
CA PHE A 26 2.51 18.74 -8.70
C PHE A 26 3.23 17.48 -9.20
N ASP A 27 3.69 16.63 -8.27
CA ASP A 27 4.43 15.41 -8.59
C ASP A 27 3.64 14.44 -9.49
N GLY A 28 2.32 14.36 -9.33
CA GLY A 28 1.47 13.35 -9.97
C GLY A 28 1.83 11.90 -9.57
N PRO A 29 1.09 10.89 -10.05
CA PRO A 29 1.47 9.48 -9.86
C PRO A 29 2.73 9.13 -10.68
N ALA A 30 3.71 8.44 -10.07
CA ALA A 30 4.84 7.86 -10.81
C ALA A 30 4.54 6.43 -11.27
N THR A 31 3.93 5.64 -10.39
CA THR A 31 3.49 4.26 -10.66
C THR A 31 1.97 4.22 -10.74
N THR A 32 1.44 3.33 -11.57
CA THR A 32 0.00 3.20 -11.85
C THR A 32 -0.43 1.73 -11.88
N ILE A 33 -1.72 1.49 -12.11
CA ILE A 33 -2.25 0.14 -12.29
C ILE A 33 -1.60 -0.59 -13.48
N LYS A 34 -1.05 0.15 -14.46
CA LYS A 34 -0.34 -0.44 -15.61
C LYS A 34 0.88 -1.25 -15.19
N ASP A 35 1.54 -0.83 -14.12
CA ASP A 35 2.73 -1.48 -13.60
C ASP A 35 2.35 -2.77 -12.86
N LEU A 36 1.22 -2.75 -12.13
CA LEU A 36 0.64 -3.96 -11.54
C LEU A 36 0.16 -4.95 -12.63
N TRP A 37 -0.47 -4.46 -13.70
CA TRP A 37 -0.84 -5.30 -14.84
C TRP A 37 0.38 -5.93 -15.51
N ARG A 38 1.49 -5.20 -15.62
CA ARG A 38 2.75 -5.72 -16.16
C ARG A 38 3.28 -6.87 -15.30
N VAL A 39 3.31 -6.72 -13.98
CA VAL A 39 3.69 -7.77 -13.03
C VAL A 39 2.79 -9.00 -13.17
N LEU A 40 1.48 -8.78 -13.31
CA LEU A 40 0.50 -9.84 -13.52
C LEU A 40 0.50 -10.45 -14.94
N GLY A 41 1.42 -10.05 -15.84
CA GLY A 41 1.48 -10.55 -17.21
C GLY A 41 0.29 -10.15 -18.10
N ARG A 42 -0.40 -9.05 -17.77
CA ARG A 42 -1.60 -8.56 -18.47
C ARG A 42 -1.29 -7.41 -19.42
N PRO A 43 -2.19 -7.11 -20.39
CA PRO A 43 -2.07 -5.90 -21.20
C PRO A 43 -1.97 -4.64 -20.34
N VAL A 44 -0.99 -3.76 -20.63
CA VAL A 44 -0.80 -2.49 -19.89
C VAL A 44 -1.82 -1.40 -20.27
N VAL A 45 -2.71 -1.71 -21.20
CA VAL A 45 -3.88 -0.92 -21.57
C VAL A 45 -5.08 -1.86 -21.43
N ASP A 46 -6.08 -1.46 -20.66
CA ASP A 46 -7.28 -2.26 -20.38
C ASP A 46 -6.98 -3.68 -19.82
N GLY A 47 -5.97 -3.80 -18.96
CA GLY A 47 -5.55 -5.08 -18.33
C GLY A 47 -6.56 -5.69 -17.35
N GLY A 48 -7.72 -5.05 -17.16
CA GLY A 48 -8.86 -5.61 -16.47
C GLY A 48 -8.77 -5.62 -14.94
N PHE A 49 -9.62 -6.46 -14.35
CA PHE A 49 -9.89 -6.49 -12.91
C PHE A 49 -8.80 -7.22 -12.11
N ILE A 50 -8.26 -6.58 -11.06
CA ILE A 50 -7.34 -7.22 -10.09
C ILE A 50 -8.15 -7.67 -8.87
N VAL A 51 -8.21 -8.98 -8.61
CA VAL A 51 -8.97 -9.58 -7.51
C VAL A 51 -8.21 -9.36 -6.19
N GLY A 52 -8.74 -8.48 -5.34
CA GLY A 52 -8.08 -8.08 -4.09
C GLY A 52 -8.83 -8.48 -2.81
N THR A 53 -8.10 -8.68 -1.71
CA THR A 53 -8.66 -8.79 -0.35
C THR A 53 -7.86 -8.02 0.71
N ILE A 54 -8.40 -8.00 1.92
CA ILE A 54 -7.78 -7.45 3.14
C ILE A 54 -7.64 -8.59 4.14
N VAL A 55 -6.45 -8.77 4.74
CA VAL A 55 -6.28 -9.79 5.77
C VAL A 55 -7.10 -9.45 7.00
N LYS A 56 -7.94 -10.39 7.45
CA LYS A 56 -8.76 -10.30 8.67
C LYS A 56 -8.38 -11.41 9.66
N PRO A 57 -8.58 -11.22 10.99
CA PRO A 57 -9.08 -10.02 11.67
C PRO A 57 -8.21 -8.78 11.48
N LYS A 58 -8.80 -7.59 11.72
CA LYS A 58 -8.12 -6.29 11.59
C LYS A 58 -6.77 -6.28 12.31
N LEU A 59 -6.74 -6.80 13.54
CA LEU A 59 -5.54 -7.09 14.32
C LEU A 59 -5.75 -8.42 15.05
N GLY A 60 -4.65 -9.07 15.45
CA GLY A 60 -4.68 -10.25 16.33
C GLY A 60 -4.11 -11.53 15.72
N LEU A 61 -3.91 -11.60 14.41
CA LEU A 61 -3.11 -12.67 13.81
C LEU A 61 -1.64 -12.46 14.16
N ARG A 62 -1.00 -13.53 14.65
CA ARG A 62 0.46 -13.63 14.80
C ARG A 62 1.11 -13.85 13.42
N PRO A 63 2.45 -13.75 13.29
CA PRO A 63 3.13 -13.80 11.99
C PRO A 63 2.77 -15.01 11.11
N GLN A 64 2.81 -16.24 11.63
CA GLN A 64 2.52 -17.45 10.84
C GLN A 64 1.04 -17.54 10.42
N PRO A 65 0.04 -17.35 11.31
CA PRO A 65 -1.36 -17.28 10.88
C PRO A 65 -1.65 -16.19 9.84
N PHE A 66 -0.98 -15.03 9.93
CA PHE A 66 -1.11 -13.96 8.95
C PHE A 66 -0.64 -14.41 7.57
N ALA A 67 0.60 -14.92 7.48
CA ALA A 67 1.17 -15.41 6.24
C ALA A 67 0.40 -16.58 5.62
N ARG A 68 -0.15 -17.47 6.48
CA ARG A 68 -1.01 -18.57 6.04
C ARG A 68 -2.28 -18.04 5.37
N ALA A 69 -2.96 -17.06 5.96
CA ALA A 69 -4.14 -16.44 5.37
C ALA A 69 -3.80 -15.77 4.03
N CYS A 70 -2.61 -15.17 3.90
CA CYS A 70 -2.15 -14.64 2.63
C CYS A 70 -2.00 -15.72 1.55
N TYR A 71 -1.29 -16.79 1.87
CA TYR A 71 -1.11 -17.92 0.97
C TYR A 71 -2.46 -18.51 0.52
N GLU A 72 -3.37 -18.78 1.46
CA GLU A 72 -4.69 -19.37 1.16
C GLU A 72 -5.51 -18.50 0.19
N PHE A 73 -5.46 -17.17 0.32
CA PHE A 73 -6.13 -16.28 -0.62
C PHE A 73 -5.44 -16.26 -1.99
N TRP A 74 -4.11 -16.22 -2.02
CA TRP A 74 -3.36 -16.14 -3.28
C TRP A 74 -3.49 -17.37 -4.18
N LEU A 75 -3.99 -18.49 -3.67
CA LEU A 75 -4.39 -19.64 -4.49
C LEU A 75 -5.52 -19.32 -5.49
N GLY A 76 -6.27 -18.23 -5.30
CA GLY A 76 -7.32 -17.80 -6.23
C GLY A 76 -7.46 -16.30 -6.46
N GLY A 77 -6.69 -15.47 -5.75
CA GLY A 77 -6.69 -14.01 -5.89
C GLY A 77 -5.34 -13.44 -6.31
N ASP A 78 -5.35 -12.16 -6.69
CA ASP A 78 -4.16 -11.46 -7.18
C ASP A 78 -3.47 -10.66 -6.07
N PHE A 79 -4.25 -9.93 -5.25
CA PHE A 79 -3.75 -8.82 -4.45
C PHE A 79 -4.21 -8.90 -3.00
N ILE A 80 -3.30 -8.65 -2.06
CA ILE A 80 -3.62 -8.55 -0.64
C ILE A 80 -3.12 -7.22 -0.12
N LYS A 81 -3.90 -6.54 0.72
CA LYS A 81 -3.41 -5.43 1.54
C LYS A 81 -3.39 -5.78 3.02
N ASN A 82 -2.45 -5.16 3.74
CA ASN A 82 -2.64 -4.96 5.16
C ASN A 82 -3.97 -4.24 5.42
N ASP A 83 -4.67 -4.61 6.51
CA ASP A 83 -5.69 -3.73 7.08
C ASP A 83 -5.00 -2.50 7.70
N GLU A 84 -5.69 -1.37 7.82
CA GLU A 84 -5.04 -0.08 8.10
C GLU A 84 -4.15 -0.02 9.36
N PRO A 85 -4.44 -0.71 10.48
CA PRO A 85 -3.62 -0.59 11.67
C PRO A 85 -2.51 -1.65 11.73
N GLN A 86 -2.44 -2.60 10.79
CA GLN A 86 -1.43 -3.66 10.83
C GLN A 86 -0.05 -3.08 10.53
N GLY A 87 0.93 -3.37 11.38
CA GLY A 87 2.29 -2.84 11.23
C GLY A 87 3.29 -3.59 12.10
N ASN A 88 3.61 -3.03 13.27
CA ASN A 88 4.65 -3.55 14.17
C ASN A 88 4.13 -3.78 15.60
N GLN A 89 2.96 -4.38 15.75
CA GLN A 89 2.42 -4.72 17.07
C GLN A 89 3.27 -5.80 17.74
N LEU A 90 3.35 -5.78 19.09
CA LEU A 90 4.16 -6.74 19.86
C LEU A 90 3.84 -8.22 19.57
N PHE A 91 2.58 -8.53 19.26
CA PHE A 91 2.16 -9.90 18.94
C PHE A 91 2.38 -10.30 17.47
N ALA A 92 2.69 -9.34 16.60
CA ALA A 92 2.99 -9.55 15.19
C ALA A 92 4.06 -8.56 14.72
N PRO A 93 5.32 -8.74 15.16
CA PRO A 93 6.40 -7.83 14.78
C PRO A 93 6.55 -7.78 13.26
N LEU A 94 6.78 -6.59 12.70
CA LEU A 94 6.90 -6.38 11.26
C LEU A 94 8.03 -7.24 10.68
N LYS A 95 9.17 -7.26 11.37
CA LYS A 95 10.36 -8.01 10.96
C LYS A 95 10.21 -9.53 11.05
N GLU A 96 9.17 -10.03 11.71
CA GLU A 96 8.81 -11.45 11.70
C GLU A 96 7.71 -11.75 10.69
N THR A 97 6.75 -10.83 10.54
CA THR A 97 5.58 -11.01 9.68
C THR A 97 5.95 -10.89 8.20
N ILE A 98 6.69 -9.86 7.81
CA ILE A 98 7.02 -9.58 6.40
C ILE A 98 7.81 -10.72 5.74
N PRO A 99 8.88 -11.29 6.36
CA PRO A 99 9.58 -12.43 5.75
C PRO A 99 8.68 -13.65 5.52
N LEU A 100 7.72 -13.88 6.42
CA LEU A 100 6.76 -14.98 6.26
C LEU A 100 5.72 -14.69 5.16
N VAL A 101 5.33 -13.43 4.96
CA VAL A 101 4.47 -13.02 3.84
C VAL A 101 5.21 -13.15 2.52
N ALA A 102 6.50 -12.79 2.47
CA ALA A 102 7.34 -12.99 1.28
C ALA A 102 7.50 -14.48 0.93
N ASP A 103 7.74 -15.34 1.94
CA ASP A 103 7.73 -16.80 1.76
C ASP A 103 6.37 -17.31 1.25
N ALA A 104 5.26 -16.84 1.85
CA ALA A 104 3.92 -17.19 1.42
C ALA A 104 3.63 -16.77 -0.03
N MET A 105 4.10 -15.60 -0.45
CA MET A 105 3.99 -15.14 -1.84
C MET A 105 4.76 -16.08 -2.75
N LYS A 106 6.03 -16.38 -2.43
CA LYS A 106 6.85 -17.30 -3.21
C LYS A 106 6.18 -18.66 -3.38
N ARG A 107 5.73 -19.28 -2.29
CA ARG A 107 5.02 -20.57 -2.34
C ARG A 107 3.74 -20.49 -3.17
N ALA A 108 2.95 -19.43 -3.03
CA ALA A 108 1.74 -19.28 -3.84
C ALA A 108 2.06 -19.11 -5.33
N GLN A 109 3.12 -18.38 -5.68
CA GLN A 109 3.57 -18.23 -7.07
C GLN A 109 4.07 -19.57 -7.63
N ASP A 110 4.86 -20.32 -6.85
CA ASP A 110 5.35 -21.66 -7.24
C ASP A 110 4.19 -22.64 -7.47
N ASP A 111 3.19 -22.63 -6.59
CA ASP A 111 2.03 -23.55 -6.65
C ASP A 111 1.03 -23.19 -7.76
N THR A 112 0.89 -21.90 -8.10
CA THR A 112 -0.11 -21.43 -9.08
C THR A 112 0.48 -21.14 -10.46
N GLY A 113 1.78 -20.86 -10.56
CA GLY A 113 2.42 -20.33 -11.76
C GLY A 113 2.01 -18.89 -12.10
N GLU A 114 1.35 -18.18 -11.19
CA GLU A 114 0.83 -16.82 -11.39
C GLU A 114 1.51 -15.83 -10.45
N ALA A 115 1.80 -14.61 -10.93
CA ALA A 115 2.30 -13.53 -10.10
C ALA A 115 1.26 -13.08 -9.06
N LYS A 116 1.71 -12.72 -7.86
CA LYS A 116 0.87 -12.26 -6.74
C LYS A 116 1.36 -10.92 -6.22
N LEU A 117 0.47 -10.10 -5.67
CA LEU A 117 0.75 -8.73 -5.24
C LEU A 117 0.45 -8.54 -3.74
N PHE A 118 1.24 -7.70 -3.07
CA PHE A 118 1.03 -7.33 -1.67
C PHE A 118 1.16 -5.83 -1.43
N SER A 119 0.23 -5.25 -0.69
CA SER A 119 0.26 -3.84 -0.28
C SER A 119 0.54 -3.72 1.21
N ALA A 120 1.79 -3.40 1.51
CA ALA A 120 2.33 -3.35 2.86
C ALA A 120 2.14 -1.97 3.49
N ASN A 121 1.62 -1.93 4.72
CA ASN A 121 1.45 -0.67 5.45
C ASN A 121 2.80 -0.15 5.97
N ILE A 122 3.20 1.03 5.50
CA ILE A 122 4.43 1.71 5.94
C ILE A 122 4.14 2.99 6.72
N THR A 123 2.88 3.25 7.08
CA THR A 123 2.47 4.46 7.81
C THR A 123 3.21 4.58 9.15
N ALA A 124 3.83 5.74 9.37
CA ALA A 124 4.45 6.13 10.63
C ALA A 124 4.51 7.66 10.74
N ASP A 125 4.58 8.17 11.97
CA ASP A 125 4.77 9.60 12.23
C ASP A 125 6.18 10.06 11.82
N ASP A 126 7.18 9.24 12.14
CA ASP A 126 8.57 9.50 11.78
C ASP A 126 8.81 9.13 10.30
N HIS A 127 9.26 10.12 9.52
CA HIS A 127 9.72 9.95 8.16
C HIS A 127 10.72 8.78 8.03
N TYR A 128 11.71 8.72 8.93
CA TYR A 128 12.75 7.70 8.87
C TYR A 128 12.22 6.29 9.18
N GLU A 129 11.15 6.17 9.96
CA GLU A 129 10.48 4.88 10.17
C GLU A 129 9.75 4.43 8.89
N MET A 130 9.11 5.35 8.16
CA MET A 130 8.52 5.02 6.85
C MET A 130 9.59 4.52 5.87
N LEU A 131 10.75 5.18 5.85
CA LEU A 131 11.89 4.76 5.01
C LEU A 131 12.38 3.37 5.41
N ALA A 132 12.65 3.16 6.70
CA ALA A 132 13.17 1.90 7.23
C ALA A 132 12.21 0.73 6.97
N ARG A 133 10.90 0.94 7.10
CA ARG A 133 9.89 -0.07 6.75
C ARG A 133 9.91 -0.39 5.27
N GLY A 134 9.84 0.62 4.42
CA GLY A 134 9.81 0.42 2.97
C GLY A 134 11.06 -0.29 2.47
N GLU A 135 12.25 0.15 2.90
CA GLU A 135 13.52 -0.47 2.52
C GLU A 135 13.61 -1.92 2.98
N PHE A 136 13.26 -2.21 4.24
CA PHE A 136 13.23 -3.57 4.76
C PHE A 136 12.25 -4.48 4.00
N ILE A 137 11.07 -3.96 3.64
CA ILE A 137 10.08 -4.73 2.87
C ILE A 137 10.64 -5.07 1.48
N LEU A 138 11.19 -4.12 0.74
CA LEU A 138 11.75 -4.41 -0.58
C LEU A 138 12.92 -5.40 -0.50
N GLU A 139 13.80 -5.25 0.50
CA GLU A 139 14.88 -6.20 0.74
C GLU A 139 14.35 -7.61 1.04
N ALA A 140 13.33 -7.73 1.89
CA ALA A 140 12.75 -9.01 2.26
C ALA A 140 12.00 -9.71 1.10
N PHE A 141 11.36 -8.95 0.21
CA PHE A 141 10.70 -9.51 -0.98
C PHE A 141 11.68 -9.84 -2.11
N GLY A 142 12.87 -9.24 -2.12
CA GLY A 142 13.97 -9.60 -3.01
C GLY A 142 13.58 -9.53 -4.49
N GLU A 143 13.58 -10.69 -5.16
CA GLU A 143 13.16 -10.80 -6.57
C GLU A 143 11.70 -10.38 -6.82
N ASN A 144 10.83 -10.43 -5.80
CA ASN A 144 9.44 -10.00 -5.87
C ASN A 144 9.24 -8.54 -5.40
N ALA A 145 10.28 -7.70 -5.36
CA ALA A 145 10.16 -6.32 -4.88
C ALA A 145 9.20 -5.46 -5.72
N ASP A 146 9.07 -5.71 -7.03
CA ASP A 146 8.10 -5.05 -7.92
C ASP A 146 6.66 -5.55 -7.76
N HIS A 147 6.45 -6.64 -7.00
CA HIS A 147 5.13 -7.13 -6.60
C HIS A 147 4.55 -6.39 -5.38
N VAL A 148 5.32 -5.46 -4.81
CA VAL A 148 4.95 -4.73 -3.61
C VAL A 148 4.34 -3.37 -3.96
N ALA A 149 3.26 -3.05 -3.26
CA ALA A 149 2.70 -1.72 -3.15
C ALA A 149 2.90 -1.19 -1.73
N PHE A 150 3.04 0.12 -1.57
CA PHE A 150 3.10 0.75 -0.26
C PHE A 150 1.79 1.42 0.10
N LEU A 151 1.20 0.95 1.20
CA LEU A 151 0.02 1.55 1.80
C LEU A 151 0.41 2.65 2.78
N VAL A 152 -0.22 3.81 2.63
CA VAL A 152 -0.10 4.95 3.54
C VAL A 152 -1.49 5.45 3.91
N ASP A 153 -1.77 5.56 5.21
CA ASP A 153 -2.99 6.18 5.72
C ASP A 153 -2.90 7.71 5.63
N GLY A 154 -3.00 8.24 4.41
CA GLY A 154 -2.68 9.63 4.11
C GLY A 154 -3.60 10.68 4.74
N TYR A 155 -4.78 10.29 5.22
CA TYR A 155 -5.67 11.21 5.94
C TYR A 155 -5.23 11.41 7.39
N VAL A 156 -5.03 10.33 8.16
CA VAL A 156 -4.59 10.42 9.56
C VAL A 156 -3.10 10.77 9.71
N ALA A 157 -2.22 10.26 8.83
CA ALA A 157 -0.79 10.60 8.85
C ALA A 157 -0.48 11.90 8.06
N GLY A 158 -1.43 12.36 7.26
CA GLY A 158 -1.35 13.62 6.52
C GLY A 158 -0.54 13.57 5.21
N PRO A 159 -0.58 14.66 4.42
CA PRO A 159 0.05 14.73 3.10
C PRO A 159 1.57 14.55 3.10
N ALA A 160 2.24 14.81 4.22
CA ALA A 160 3.69 14.64 4.36
C ALA A 160 4.10 13.16 4.29
N ALA A 161 3.33 12.25 4.91
CA ALA A 161 3.56 10.81 4.84
C ALA A 161 3.35 10.28 3.41
N VAL A 162 2.29 10.74 2.74
CA VAL A 162 2.01 10.41 1.33
C VAL A 162 3.17 10.84 0.43
N THR A 163 3.67 12.07 0.63
CA THR A 163 4.78 12.63 -0.14
C THR A 163 6.10 11.90 0.15
N THR A 164 6.33 11.50 1.40
CA THR A 164 7.48 10.66 1.81
C THR A 164 7.52 9.39 0.97
N ALA A 165 6.43 8.61 0.96
CA ALA A 165 6.37 7.39 0.18
C ALA A 165 6.50 7.65 -1.34
N ARG A 166 5.76 8.65 -1.86
CA ARG A 166 5.76 9.01 -3.28
C ARG A 166 7.16 9.37 -3.81
N ARG A 167 7.95 10.09 -3.02
CA ARG A 167 9.26 10.59 -3.46
C ARG A 167 10.39 9.61 -3.16
N ARG A 168 10.32 8.86 -2.06
CA ARG A 168 11.34 7.85 -1.75
C ARG A 168 11.22 6.62 -2.64
N PHE A 169 9.99 6.15 -2.86
CA PHE A 169 9.70 4.89 -3.54
C PHE A 169 8.84 5.13 -4.79
N PRO A 170 9.31 5.93 -5.77
CA PRO A 170 8.50 6.31 -6.93
C PRO A 170 8.12 5.12 -7.82
N ASP A 171 8.97 4.08 -7.84
CA ASP A 171 8.79 2.86 -8.64
C ASP A 171 7.88 1.83 -7.97
N GLN A 172 7.39 2.12 -6.75
CA GLN A 172 6.47 1.27 -6.01
C GLN A 172 5.07 1.87 -6.10
N TYR A 173 4.05 1.01 -6.27
CA TYR A 173 2.66 1.49 -6.33
C TYR A 173 2.26 2.11 -4.99
N LEU A 174 1.96 3.42 -4.99
CA LEU A 174 1.50 4.13 -3.79
C LEU A 174 -0.01 3.95 -3.59
N HIS A 175 -0.37 3.14 -2.62
CA HIS A 175 -1.74 2.89 -2.20
C HIS A 175 -2.16 3.87 -1.09
N TYR A 176 -2.83 4.95 -1.47
CA TYR A 176 -3.43 5.88 -0.49
C TYR A 176 -4.63 5.22 0.21
N HIS A 177 -4.53 5.00 1.51
CA HIS A 177 -5.64 4.61 2.35
C HIS A 177 -6.21 5.82 3.11
N ARG A 178 -7.53 5.88 3.26
CA ARG A 178 -8.27 7.10 3.67
C ARG A 178 -8.97 6.99 5.03
N ALA A 179 -8.43 6.19 5.95
CA ALA A 179 -9.00 6.07 7.29
C ALA A 179 -9.08 7.43 7.99
N GLY A 180 -10.23 7.72 8.63
CA GLY A 180 -10.49 8.90 9.46
C GLY A 180 -11.89 9.47 9.28
#